data_AF-A0A5C5RVT7-F1
#
_entry.id   AF-A0A5C5RVT7-F1
#
_cell.length_a   1.000
_cell.length_b   1.000
_cell.length_c   1.000
_cell.angle_alpha   90.00
_cell.angle_beta   90.00
_cell.angle_gamma   90.00
#
_symmetry.space_group_name_H-M   'P 1'
#
loop_
_entity.id
_entity.type
_entity.pdbx_description
1 polymer ?
#
loop_
_entity_poly.entity_id
_entity_poly.type
_entity_poly.pdbx_seq_one_letter_code
_entity_poly.pdbx_strand_id
1 'polypeptide(L)'
;MPVQNPTLVPALDGRTLTVDQALARPTIIRDRIATLADNLMVAPAFYRPAGGQGVTGGGILYSVTRATDQYLDGDLEERAPGGEYKQLQGVDPEVKLAKVKDWGAKFRIEDERRTRNDVDYLDQQTTQLANTIAKKIDDEAMRVLMAALDDVVT
;
A
#
# COMPACT_ATOMS: atom_id res chain seq x y z
N MET A 1 31.57 -50.55 25.43
CA MET A 1 30.15 -50.36 25.04
C MET A 1 30.11 -49.34 23.93
N PRO A 2 29.40 -49.57 22.81
CA PRO A 2 29.35 -48.61 21.71
C PRO A 2 28.55 -47.39 22.14
N VAL A 3 29.15 -46.20 21.96
CA VAL A 3 28.49 -44.91 22.18
C VAL A 3 27.50 -44.68 21.03
N GLN A 4 26.20 -44.66 21.34
CA GLN A 4 25.18 -44.30 20.36
C GLN A 4 25.34 -42.82 20.03
N ASN A 5 25.74 -42.52 18.79
CA ASN A 5 25.60 -41.18 18.22
C ASN A 5 24.11 -40.87 18.19
N PRO A 6 23.63 -39.78 18.85
CA PRO A 6 22.23 -39.40 18.74
C PRO A 6 21.95 -39.13 17.27
N THR A 7 21.11 -39.99 16.71
CA THR A 7 20.55 -39.88 15.38
C THR A 7 20.05 -38.46 15.16
N LEU A 8 20.28 -37.95 13.95
CA LEU A 8 19.72 -36.71 13.41
C LEU A 8 18.20 -36.85 13.23
N VAL A 9 17.49 -37.23 14.29
CA VAL A 9 16.04 -37.34 14.31
C VAL A 9 15.53 -35.90 14.49
N PRO A 10 14.74 -35.37 13.53
CA PRO A 10 14.10 -34.08 13.72
C PRO A 10 13.14 -34.19 14.91
N ALA A 11 13.52 -33.60 16.04
CA ALA A 11 12.62 -33.44 17.17
C ALA A 11 11.65 -32.30 16.82
N LEU A 12 10.34 -32.57 16.90
CA LEU A 12 9.31 -31.53 16.87
C LEU A 12 9.38 -30.78 18.21
N ASP A 13 10.27 -29.80 18.31
CA ASP A 13 10.14 -28.76 19.32
C ASP A 13 8.93 -27.91 18.94
N GLY A 14 7.89 -27.93 19.76
CA GLY A 14 6.52 -27.48 19.46
C GLY A 14 6.33 -25.98 19.14
N ARG A 15 7.42 -25.27 18.81
CA ARG A 15 7.44 -23.86 18.39
C ARG A 15 8.13 -23.62 17.04
N THR A 16 8.73 -24.62 16.41
CA THR A 16 9.41 -24.48 15.11
C THR A 16 8.49 -24.91 13.97
N LEU A 17 8.02 -23.95 13.16
CA LEU A 17 7.24 -24.22 11.95
C LEU A 17 8.17 -24.83 10.89
N THR A 18 7.87 -26.04 10.41
CA THR A 18 8.63 -26.65 9.31
C THR A 18 8.17 -26.09 7.97
N VAL A 19 9.05 -26.13 6.96
CA VAL A 19 8.75 -25.67 5.59
C VAL A 19 7.53 -26.39 5.03
N ASP A 20 7.40 -27.70 5.31
CA ASP A 20 6.27 -28.52 4.89
C ASP A 20 4.93 -28.02 5.46
N GLN A 21 4.90 -27.71 6.76
CA GLN A 21 3.72 -27.18 7.44
C GLN A 21 3.38 -25.76 6.98
N ALA A 22 4.40 -24.93 6.71
CA ALA A 22 4.20 -23.58 6.18
C ALA A 22 3.58 -23.61 4.78
N LEU A 23 4.06 -24.49 3.89
CA LEU A 23 3.51 -24.65 2.54
C LEU A 23 2.09 -25.22 2.54
N ALA A 24 1.76 -26.11 3.50
CA ALA A 24 0.40 -26.61 3.69
C ALA A 24 -0.57 -25.53 4.20
N ARG A 25 -0.06 -24.43 4.78
CA ARG A 25 -0.85 -23.32 5.36
C ARG A 25 -0.40 -21.98 4.78
N PRO A 26 -0.67 -21.70 3.49
CA PRO A 26 -0.18 -20.51 2.80
C PRO A 26 -0.68 -19.20 3.41
N THR A 27 -1.79 -19.22 4.16
CA THR A 27 -2.29 -18.06 4.90
C THR A 27 -1.28 -17.51 5.90
N ILE A 28 -0.51 -18.38 6.57
CA ILE A 28 0.51 -17.94 7.54
C ILE A 28 1.62 -17.15 6.85
N ILE A 29 2.04 -17.59 5.66
CA ILE A 29 3.07 -16.90 4.86
C ILE A 29 2.52 -15.53 4.40
N ARG A 30 1.28 -15.50 3.93
CA ARG A 30 0.61 -14.24 3.54
C ARG A 30 0.57 -13.24 4.71
N ASP A 31 0.09 -13.67 5.87
CA ASP A 31 -0.08 -12.80 7.03
C ASP A 31 1.28 -12.30 7.54
N ARG A 32 2.32 -13.13 7.45
CA ARG A 32 3.70 -12.72 7.75
C ARG A 32 4.20 -11.66 6.78
N ILE A 33 3.97 -11.83 5.47
CA ILE A 33 4.35 -10.85 4.46
C ILE A 33 3.63 -9.52 4.71
N ALA A 34 2.32 -9.57 4.98
CA ALA A 34 1.52 -8.37 5.27
C ALA A 34 2.08 -7.62 6.49
N THR A 35 2.32 -8.33 7.60
CA THR A 35 2.88 -7.75 8.81
C THR A 35 4.26 -7.10 8.57
N LEU A 36 5.13 -7.75 7.80
CA LEU A 36 6.45 -7.21 7.49
C LEU A 36 6.36 -5.99 6.58
N ALA A 37 5.52 -6.05 5.55
CA ALA A 37 5.34 -4.95 4.61
C ALA A 37 4.73 -3.72 5.29
N ASP A 38 3.69 -3.89 6.12
CA ASP A 38 3.02 -2.80 6.84
C ASP A 38 3.98 -2.01 7.74
N ASN A 39 4.94 -2.68 8.39
CA ASN A 39 5.94 -2.02 9.23
C ASN A 39 6.99 -1.21 8.45
N LEU A 40 7.17 -1.51 7.16
CA LEU A 40 8.17 -0.88 6.30
C LEU A 40 7.60 0.27 5.46
N MET A 41 6.31 0.22 5.16
CA MET A 41 5.67 1.19 4.26
C MET A 41 5.63 2.60 4.87
N VAL A 42 5.95 3.59 4.04
CA VAL A 42 5.83 5.01 4.38
C VAL A 42 4.52 5.61 3.83
N ALA A 43 3.94 5.01 2.78
CA ALA A 43 2.70 5.47 2.17
C ALA A 43 1.56 5.78 3.16
N PRO A 44 1.30 4.98 4.23
CA PRO A 44 0.26 5.28 5.21
C PRO A 44 0.45 6.61 5.98
N ALA A 45 1.66 7.19 5.99
CA ALA A 45 1.90 8.49 6.60
C ALA A 45 1.31 9.65 5.78
N PHE A 46 1.21 9.48 4.46
CA PHE A 46 0.72 10.51 3.53
C PHE A 46 -0.72 10.29 3.09
N TYR A 47 -1.14 9.03 2.97
CA TYR A 47 -2.42 8.66 2.39
C TYR A 47 -3.37 8.09 3.45
N ARG A 48 -4.64 8.50 3.38
CA ARG A 48 -5.71 7.98 4.23
C ARG A 48 -6.84 7.44 3.35
N PRO A 49 -7.56 6.40 3.80
CA PRO A 49 -8.74 5.92 3.09
C PRO A 49 -9.78 7.03 2.93
N ALA A 50 -10.22 7.28 1.69
CA ALA A 50 -11.28 8.24 1.42
C ALA A 50 -12.58 7.78 2.10
N GLY A 51 -13.13 8.60 3.00
CA GLY A 51 -14.38 8.28 3.71
C GLY A 51 -14.26 7.17 4.77
N GLY A 52 -13.06 6.76 5.15
CA GLY A 52 -12.84 5.75 6.20
C GLY A 52 -13.21 4.31 5.82
N GLN A 53 -13.76 4.08 4.62
CA GLN A 53 -14.04 2.75 4.07
C GLN A 53 -13.10 2.45 2.90
N GLY A 54 -12.75 1.18 2.74
CA GLY A 54 -11.95 0.71 1.60
C GLY A 54 -12.67 0.97 0.27
N VAL A 55 -11.91 1.23 -0.78
CA VAL A 55 -12.44 1.47 -2.13
C VAL A 55 -13.19 0.23 -2.61
N THR A 56 -14.50 0.36 -2.82
CA THR A 56 -15.34 -0.70 -3.36
C THR A 56 -15.62 -0.39 -4.83
N GLY A 57 -14.70 -0.77 -5.72
CA GLY A 57 -14.81 -0.51 -7.16
C GLY A 57 -13.47 -0.34 -7.88
N GLY A 58 -13.52 0.10 -9.15
CA GLY A 58 -12.33 0.27 -10.01
C GLY A 58 -11.55 1.57 -9.81
N GLY A 59 -12.02 2.50 -8.98
CA GLY A 59 -11.35 3.77 -8.73
C GLY A 59 -12.12 4.70 -7.81
N ILE A 60 -11.48 5.82 -7.45
CA ILE A 60 -12.06 6.92 -6.68
C ILE A 60 -12.04 8.19 -7.53
N LEU A 61 -13.18 8.88 -7.58
CA LEU A 61 -13.25 10.26 -8.06
C LEU A 61 -12.97 11.20 -6.89
N TYR A 62 -12.06 12.15 -7.09
CA TYR A 62 -11.71 13.15 -6.09
C TYR A 62 -11.63 14.53 -6.72
N SER A 63 -12.11 15.54 -5.99
CA SER A 63 -11.98 16.94 -6.38
C SER A 63 -10.65 17.50 -5.88
N VAL A 64 -9.93 18.19 -6.74
CA VAL A 64 -8.74 18.98 -6.37
C VAL A 64 -9.18 20.42 -6.23
N THR A 65 -9.09 20.96 -5.02
CA THR A 65 -9.42 22.37 -4.76
C THR A 65 -8.13 23.20 -4.74
N ARG A 66 -7.98 24.10 -5.72
CA ARG A 66 -6.90 25.09 -5.73
C ARG A 66 -7.29 26.29 -4.86
N ALA A 67 -6.30 27.12 -4.51
CA ALA A 67 -6.57 28.34 -3.76
C ALA A 67 -7.50 29.31 -4.51
N THR A 68 -7.43 29.32 -5.85
CA THR A 68 -8.31 30.11 -6.73
C THR A 68 -9.77 29.64 -6.69
N ASP A 69 -9.99 28.33 -6.51
CA ASP A 69 -11.32 27.72 -6.51
C ASP A 69 -12.10 28.02 -5.22
N GLN A 70 -11.45 28.70 -4.25
CA GLN A 70 -12.10 29.20 -3.03
C GLN A 70 -12.77 30.55 -3.24
N TYR A 71 -12.55 31.20 -4.38
CA TYR A 71 -13.14 32.48 -4.73
C TYR A 71 -14.21 32.30 -5.79
N LEU A 72 -15.24 33.16 -5.75
CA LEU A 72 -16.23 33.23 -6.82
C LEU A 72 -15.58 33.85 -8.06
N ASP A 73 -16.08 33.49 -9.23
CA ASP A 73 -15.63 34.08 -10.49
C ASP A 73 -16.11 35.54 -10.59
N GLY A 74 -15.15 36.47 -10.53
CA GLY A 74 -15.35 37.90 -10.65
C GLY A 74 -15.17 38.71 -9.35
N ASP A 75 -15.04 40.02 -9.50
CA ASP A 75 -14.89 40.96 -8.40
C ASP A 75 -16.23 41.52 -7.90
N LEU A 76 -16.22 41.95 -6.64
CA LEU A 76 -17.34 42.69 -6.04
C LEU A 76 -17.42 44.09 -6.67
N GLU A 77 -18.62 44.50 -7.08
CA GLU A 77 -18.87 45.83 -7.65
C GLU A 77 -19.68 46.70 -6.69
N GLU A 78 -19.37 48.00 -6.65
CA GLU A 78 -20.13 48.96 -5.86
C GLU A 78 -21.51 49.20 -6.49
N ARG A 79 -22.56 49.01 -5.68
CA ARG A 79 -23.95 49.15 -6.13
C ARG A 79 -24.34 50.62 -6.23
N ALA A 80 -24.82 51.04 -7.39
CA ALA A 80 -25.44 52.36 -7.56
C ALA A 80 -26.83 52.45 -6.86
N PRO A 81 -27.23 53.62 -6.33
CA PRO A 81 -28.52 53.79 -5.67
C PRO A 81 -29.68 53.39 -6.59
N GLY A 82 -30.47 52.39 -6.18
CA GLY A 82 -31.60 51.85 -6.95
C GLY A 82 -31.29 50.65 -7.85
N GLY A 83 -30.03 50.24 -8.02
CA GLY A 83 -29.64 49.04 -8.78
C GLY A 83 -29.73 47.74 -7.96
N GLU A 84 -29.38 46.61 -8.56
CA GLU A 84 -29.22 45.31 -7.86
C GLU A 84 -27.74 44.93 -7.71
N TYR A 85 -27.44 44.00 -6.79
CA TYR A 85 -26.08 43.46 -6.64
C TYR A 85 -25.75 42.50 -7.77
N LYS A 86 -24.49 42.49 -8.21
CA LYS A 86 -23.99 41.53 -9.18
C LYS A 86 -24.00 40.13 -8.59
N GLN A 87 -24.58 39.18 -9.32
CA GLN A 87 -24.52 37.77 -8.97
C GLN A 87 -23.19 37.19 -9.45
N LEU A 88 -22.39 36.67 -8.52
CA LEU A 88 -21.17 35.95 -8.84
C LEU A 88 -21.46 34.44 -8.84
N GLN A 89 -20.75 33.69 -9.68
CA GLN A 89 -20.88 32.24 -9.79
C GLN A 89 -19.68 31.56 -9.12
N GLY A 90 -19.92 30.40 -8.52
CA GLY A 90 -18.84 29.57 -8.00
C GLY A 90 -18.08 28.88 -9.13
N VAL A 91 -16.79 28.65 -8.91
CA VAL A 91 -15.97 27.83 -9.81
C VAL A 91 -16.11 26.38 -9.38
N ASP A 92 -16.45 25.50 -10.33
CA ASP A 92 -16.45 24.06 -10.07
C ASP A 92 -15.01 23.54 -10.02
N PRO A 93 -14.60 22.86 -8.92
CA PRO A 93 -13.25 22.34 -8.79
C PRO A 93 -12.99 21.19 -9.78
N GLU A 94 -11.73 21.03 -10.17
CA GLU A 94 -11.35 19.98 -11.11
C GLU A 94 -11.51 18.59 -10.48
N VAL A 95 -12.19 17.69 -11.19
CA VAL A 95 -12.40 16.30 -10.76
C VAL A 95 -11.39 15.39 -11.45
N LYS A 96 -10.59 14.66 -10.65
CA LYS A 96 -9.61 13.68 -11.12
C LYS A 96 -10.03 12.25 -10.71
N LEU A 97 -9.61 11.27 -11.51
CA LEU A 97 -9.90 9.84 -11.29
C LEU A 97 -8.64 9.08 -10.89
N ALA A 98 -8.62 8.50 -9.70
CA ALA A 98 -7.61 7.54 -9.26
C ALA A 98 -8.09 6.10 -9.55
N LYS A 99 -7.41 5.39 -10.45
CA LYS A 99 -7.73 3.99 -10.78
C LYS A 99 -7.02 3.02 -9.83
N VAL A 100 -7.72 1.97 -9.40
CA VAL A 100 -7.12 0.89 -8.60
C VAL A 100 -6.16 0.08 -9.48
N LYS A 101 -4.99 -0.25 -8.92
CA LYS A 101 -3.99 -1.11 -9.56
C LYS A 101 -3.74 -2.31 -8.65
N ASP A 102 -3.63 -3.49 -9.26
CA ASP A 102 -3.33 -4.73 -8.55
C ASP A 102 -1.89 -5.16 -8.87
N TRP A 103 -1.10 -5.44 -7.84
CA TRP A 103 0.28 -5.89 -7.95
C TRP A 103 0.49 -7.13 -7.10
N GLY A 104 1.16 -8.13 -7.69
CA GLY A 104 1.47 -9.38 -7.00
C GLY A 104 2.74 -10.02 -7.51
N ALA A 105 3.33 -10.87 -6.69
CA ALA A 105 4.50 -11.66 -7.03
C ALA A 105 4.47 -13.01 -6.29
N LYS A 106 5.26 -13.95 -6.78
CA LYS A 106 5.45 -15.27 -6.19
C LYS A 106 6.93 -15.66 -6.26
N PHE A 107 7.39 -16.47 -5.31
CA PHE A 107 8.72 -17.08 -5.33
C PHE A 107 8.58 -18.62 -5.32
N ARG A 108 9.61 -19.31 -5.80
CA ARG A 108 9.64 -20.78 -5.90
C ARG A 108 10.42 -21.36 -4.72
N ILE A 109 9.90 -22.45 -4.16
CA ILE A 109 10.63 -23.34 -3.26
C ILE A 109 10.87 -24.67 -3.99
N GLU A 110 12.09 -25.19 -3.89
CA GLU A 110 12.49 -26.48 -4.47
C GLU A 110 12.14 -27.63 -3.51
N ASP A 111 11.83 -28.81 -4.06
CA ASP A 111 11.43 -29.98 -3.26
C ASP A 111 12.59 -30.50 -2.38
N GLU A 112 13.83 -30.35 -2.83
CA GLU A 112 15.02 -30.69 -2.05
C GLU A 112 15.16 -29.78 -0.82
N ARG A 113 14.81 -28.50 -0.94
CA ARG A 113 14.83 -27.54 0.18
C ARG A 113 13.69 -27.80 1.16
N ARG A 114 12.52 -28.19 0.66
CA ARG A 114 11.40 -28.65 1.48
C ARG A 114 11.79 -29.89 2.29
N THR A 115 12.39 -30.88 1.64
CA THR A 115 12.82 -32.13 2.29
C THR A 115 13.90 -31.89 3.33
N ARG A 116 14.83 -30.96 3.07
CA ARG A 116 15.86 -30.53 4.04
C ARG A 116 15.36 -29.61 5.14
N ASN A 117 14.08 -29.20 5.10
CA ASN A 117 13.50 -28.22 6.02
C ASN A 117 14.33 -26.92 6.12
N ASP A 118 14.66 -26.34 4.96
CA ASP A 118 15.42 -25.08 4.85
C ASP A 118 14.55 -23.86 5.21
N VAL A 119 14.34 -23.66 6.52
CA VAL A 119 13.49 -22.59 7.07
C VAL A 119 14.10 -21.21 6.80
N ASP A 120 15.43 -21.09 6.91
CA ASP A 120 16.14 -19.83 6.67
C ASP A 120 15.88 -19.30 5.26
N TYR A 121 15.88 -20.18 4.25
CA TYR A 121 15.57 -19.77 2.89
C TYR A 121 14.13 -19.28 2.74
N LEU A 122 13.16 -19.97 3.35
CA LEU A 122 11.76 -19.55 3.30
C LEU A 122 11.58 -18.17 3.96
N ASP A 123 12.18 -17.95 5.12
CA ASP A 123 12.11 -16.69 5.84
C ASP A 123 12.79 -15.55 5.08
N GLN A 124 13.93 -15.83 4.46
CA GLN A 124 14.64 -14.87 3.63
C GLN A 124 13.81 -14.47 2.41
N GLN A 125 13.22 -15.44 1.69
CA GLN A 125 12.36 -15.16 0.54
C GLN A 125 11.10 -14.37 0.93
N THR A 126 10.49 -14.73 2.07
CA THR A 126 9.34 -14.04 2.62
C THR A 126 9.67 -12.57 2.94
N THR A 127 10.83 -12.33 3.54
CA THR A 127 11.32 -10.97 3.85
C THR A 127 11.64 -10.18 2.58
N GLN A 128 12.31 -10.80 1.60
CA GLN A 128 12.63 -10.16 0.32
C GLN A 128 11.36 -9.76 -0.44
N LEU A 129 10.35 -10.62 -0.46
CA LEU A 129 9.07 -10.32 -1.09
C LEU A 129 8.35 -9.16 -0.37
N ALA A 130 8.32 -9.17 0.96
CA ALA A 130 7.74 -8.07 1.75
C ALA A 130 8.43 -6.72 1.46
N ASN A 131 9.76 -6.69 1.43
CA ASN A 131 10.54 -5.49 1.09
C ASN A 131 10.24 -5.00 -0.34
N THR A 132 10.07 -5.93 -1.28
CA THR A 132 9.78 -5.60 -2.68
C THR A 132 8.37 -5.01 -2.83
N ILE A 133 7.39 -5.57 -2.11
CA ILE A 133 6.02 -5.05 -2.08
C ILE A 133 5.99 -3.64 -1.47
N ALA A 134 6.62 -3.45 -0.30
CA ALA A 134 6.69 -2.15 0.36
C ALA A 134 7.34 -1.10 -0.54
N LYS A 135 8.52 -1.41 -1.10
CA LYS A 135 9.20 -0.52 -2.07
C LYS A 135 8.29 -0.15 -3.23
N LYS A 136 7.58 -1.11 -3.83
CA LYS A 136 6.74 -0.84 -5.00
C LYS A 136 5.58 0.09 -4.68
N ILE A 137 4.94 -0.09 -3.52
CA ILE A 137 3.85 0.75 -3.05
C ILE A 137 4.36 2.15 -2.73
N ASP A 138 5.48 2.26 -2.01
CA ASP A 138 6.08 3.54 -1.64
C ASP A 138 6.59 4.32 -2.86
N ASP A 139 7.21 3.66 -3.84
CA ASP A 139 7.66 4.30 -5.08
C ASP A 139 6.48 4.93 -5.84
N GLU A 140 5.34 4.24 -5.92
CA GLU A 140 4.13 4.78 -6.57
C GLU A 140 3.48 5.89 -5.74
N ALA A 141 3.44 5.73 -4.41
CA ALA A 141 2.92 6.72 -3.48
C ALA A 141 3.72 8.04 -3.56
N MET A 142 5.05 7.96 -3.58
CA MET A 142 5.92 9.12 -3.73
C MET A 142 5.82 9.74 -5.11
N ARG A 143 5.72 8.94 -6.18
CA ARG A 143 5.51 9.45 -7.54
C ARG A 143 4.25 10.30 -7.66
N VAL A 144 3.14 9.83 -7.08
CA VAL A 144 1.87 10.58 -7.08
C VAL A 144 1.98 11.85 -6.22
N LEU A 145 2.62 11.77 -5.06
CA LEU A 145 2.82 12.91 -4.18
C LEU A 145 3.64 14.02 -4.85
N MET A 146 4.76 13.65 -5.49
CA MET A 146 5.61 14.62 -6.18
C MET A 146 4.89 15.26 -7.37
N ALA A 147 4.12 14.48 -8.14
CA ALA A 147 3.31 15.02 -9.22
C ALA A 147 2.23 16.00 -8.72
N ALA A 148 1.65 15.74 -7.55
CA ALA A 148 0.69 16.66 -6.93
C ALA A 148 1.38 17.93 -6.41
N LEU A 149 2.61 17.83 -5.90
CA LEU A 149 3.38 19.00 -5.45
C LEU A 149 3.74 19.92 -6.62
N ASP A 150 4.18 19.36 -7.75
CA ASP A 150 4.51 20.13 -8.95
C ASP A 150 3.30 20.90 -9.51
N ASP A 151 2.10 20.30 -9.45
CA ASP A 151 0.81 20.93 -9.87
C ASP A 151 0.37 22.07 -8.93
N VAL A 152 0.89 22.12 -7.70
CA VAL A 152 0.57 23.20 -6.73
C VAL A 152 1.57 24.36 -6.82
N VAL A 153 2.83 24.06 -7.18
CA VAL A 153 3.91 25.06 -7.25
C VAL A 153 3.90 25.82 -8.57
N THR A 154 3.28 25.26 -9.61
CA THR A 154 3.11 25.88 -10.94
C THR A 154 1.78 26.63 -11.02
#